data_AF-A0A954VQD0-F1
#
_entry.id   AF-A0A954VQD0-F1
#
_cell.length_a   1.000
_cell.length_b   1.000
_cell.length_c   1.000
_cell.angle_alpha   90.00
_cell.angle_beta   90.00
_cell.angle_gamma   90.00
#
_symmetry.space_group_name_H-M   'P 1'
#
loop_
_entity.id
_entity.type
_entity.pdbx_description
1 polymer ?
#
loop_
_entity_poly.entity_id
_entity_poly.type
_entity_poly.pdbx_seq_one_letter_code
_entity_poly.pdbx_strand_id
1 'polypeptide(L)'
;MIRTQVQFPDPLYRRLKEIAEQQDWSLSEVMRKAAEHFVERFPPPTATRSGWQFPTLDCGGDFLVDPALTCVEVDAIAQRGDA
;
A
#
# COMPACT_ATOMS: atom_id res chain seq x y z
N MET A 1 5.10 18.15 19.88
CA MET A 1 5.34 16.72 20.20
C MET A 1 4.67 16.39 21.52
N ILE A 2 4.03 15.23 21.63
CA ILE A 2 3.40 14.73 22.87
C ILE A 2 4.30 13.63 23.44
N ARG A 3 4.51 13.63 24.76
CA ARG A 3 5.30 12.58 25.43
C ARG A 3 4.41 11.38 25.71
N THR A 4 4.76 10.22 25.18
CA THR A 4 4.05 8.96 25.38
C THR A 4 5.01 7.90 25.91
N GLN A 5 4.56 7.09 26.87
CA GLN A 5 5.29 5.91 27.35
C GLN A 5 4.65 4.67 26.73
N VAL A 6 5.47 3.84 26.08
CA VAL A 6 5.06 2.58 25.45
C VAL A 6 6.00 1.47 25.90
N GLN A 7 5.46 0.27 26.10
CA GLN A 7 6.24 -0.89 26.52
C GLN A 7 6.60 -1.75 25.31
N PHE A 8 7.83 -2.26 25.29
CA PHE A 8 8.31 -3.17 24.26
C PHE A 8 8.82 -4.46 24.91
N PRO A 9 8.63 -5.62 24.25
CA PRO A 9 9.40 -6.80 24.58
C PRO A 9 10.90 -6.49 24.51
N ASP A 10 11.69 -6.98 25.47
CA ASP A 10 13.14 -6.81 25.51
C ASP A 10 13.85 -7.11 24.17
N PRO A 11 13.57 -8.22 23.45
CA PRO A 11 14.25 -8.48 22.18
C PRO A 11 13.95 -7.42 21.11
N LEU A 12 12.72 -6.90 21.08
CA LEU A 12 12.33 -5.86 20.13
C LEU A 12 13.05 -4.54 20.45
N TYR A 13 13.09 -4.16 21.73
CA TYR A 13 13.76 -2.94 22.18
C TYR A 13 15.26 -2.95 21.82
N ARG A 14 15.94 -4.08 22.04
CA ARG A 14 17.36 -4.24 21.68
C ARG A 14 17.58 -4.06 20.18
N ARG A 15 16.73 -4.71 19.36
CA ARG A 15 16.83 -4.60 17.91
C ARG A 15 16.61 -3.17 17.42
N LEU A 16 15.66 -2.44 18.02
CA LEU A 16 15.42 -1.03 17.69
C LEU A 16 16.61 -0.13 18.08
N LYS A 17 17.29 -0.42 19.19
CA LYS A 17 18.51 0.27 19.57
C LYS A 17 19.65 0.05 18.58
N GLU A 18 19.88 -1.18 18.15
CA GLU A 18 20.91 -1.50 17.16
C GLU A 18 20.67 -0.72 15.85
N ILE A 19 19.41 -0.65 15.40
CA ILE A 19 19.05 0.13 14.20
C ILE A 19 19.30 1.62 14.42
N ALA A 20 18.97 2.15 15.60
CA ALA A 20 19.23 3.54 15.95
C ALA A 20 20.72 3.86 15.88
N GLU A 21 21.57 3.00 16.45
CA GLU A 21 23.03 3.14 16.42
C GLU A 21 23.60 3.03 15.00
N GLN A 22 23.13 2.08 14.20
CA GLN A 22 23.57 1.90 12.80
C GLN A 22 23.26 3.11 11.93
N GLN A 23 22.15 3.80 12.19
CA GLN A 23 21.67 4.93 11.40
C GLN A 23 22.05 6.29 11.99
N ASP A 24 22.81 6.32 13.10
CA ASP A 24 23.14 7.52 13.88
C ASP A 24 21.89 8.34 14.28
N TRP A 25 20.83 7.63 14.67
CA TRP A 25 19.55 8.21 15.07
C TRP A 25 19.29 8.02 16.56
N SER A 26 18.47 8.89 17.13
CA SER A 26 17.88 8.62 18.44
C SER A 26 16.80 7.52 18.33
N LEU A 27 16.60 6.75 19.41
CA LEU A 27 15.52 5.76 19.45
C LEU A 27 14.13 6.40 19.19
N SER A 28 13.93 7.65 19.65
CA SER A 28 12.70 8.40 19.39
C SER A 28 12.47 8.66 17.90
N GLU A 29 13.53 8.93 17.14
CA GLU A 29 13.43 9.13 15.69
C GLU A 29 13.12 7.84 14.94
N VAL A 30 13.70 6.71 15.37
CA VAL A 30 13.32 5.38 14.87
C VAL A 30 11.83 5.13 15.12
N MET A 31 11.35 5.41 16.33
CA MET A 31 9.94 5.23 16.68
C MET A 31 9.00 6.14 15.89
N ARG A 32 9.39 7.40 15.66
CA ARG A 32 8.62 8.33 14.83
C ARG A 32 8.44 7.79 13.42
N LYS A 33 9.54 7.40 12.76
CA LYS A 33 9.52 6.84 11.40
C LYS A 33 8.71 5.55 11.32
N ALA A 34 8.85 4.68 12.32
CA ALA A 34 8.05 3.45 12.40
C ALA A 34 6.55 3.76 12.51
N ALA A 35 6.16 4.74 13.33
CA ALA A 35 4.77 5.15 13.47
C ALA A 35 4.21 5.80 12.20
N GLU A 36 4.98 6.66 11.53
CA GLU A 36 4.61 7.25 10.23
C GLU A 36 4.35 6.16 9.19
N HIS A 37 5.30 5.23 9.04
CA HIS A 37 5.17 4.13 8.10
C HIS A 37 3.99 3.19 8.44
N PHE A 38 3.72 2.99 9.74
CA PHE A 38 2.56 2.21 10.17
C PHE A 38 1.24 2.89 9.78
N VAL A 39 1.12 4.21 9.95
CA VAL A 39 -0.08 4.96 9.55
C VAL A 39 -0.29 4.92 8.04
N GLU A 40 0.78 5.03 7.24
CA GLU A 40 0.70 4.89 5.77
C GLU A 40 0.13 3.52 5.35
N ARG A 41 0.43 2.46 6.10
CA ARG A 41 -0.07 1.11 5.81
C ARG A 41 -1.57 0.95 6.10
N PHE A 42 -2.12 1.76 7.00
CA PHE A 42 -3.52 1.72 7.42
C PHE A 42 -4.16 3.10 7.19
N PRO A 43 -4.40 3.47 5.91
CA PRO A 43 -5.04 4.74 5.60
C PRO A 43 -6.42 4.80 6.28
N PRO A 44 -6.88 6.01 6.66
CA PRO A 44 -8.21 6.17 7.21
C PRO A 44 -9.24 5.55 6.26
N PRO A 45 -10.28 4.89 6.79
CA PRO A 45 -11.34 4.34 5.95
C PRO A 45 -11.90 5.48 5.11
N THR A 46 -11.76 5.39 3.79
CA THR A 46 -12.38 6.38 2.91
C THR A 46 -13.88 6.30 3.18
N ALA A 47 -14.45 7.38 3.69
CA ALA A 47 -15.87 7.47 3.99
C ALA A 47 -16.64 7.61 2.67
N THR A 48 -16.62 6.56 1.85
CA THR A 48 -17.59 6.34 0.79
C THR A 48 -17.53 4.87 0.40
N ARG A 49 -18.41 4.05 1.00
CA ARG A 49 -18.94 2.87 0.31
C ARG A 49 -19.87 3.36 -0.80
N SER A 50 -19.33 4.06 -1.80
CA SER A 50 -19.87 3.87 -3.14
C SER A 50 -19.54 2.41 -3.47
N GLY A 51 -20.49 1.67 -4.04
CA GLY A 51 -20.43 0.22 -4.20
C GLY A 51 -19.06 -0.26 -4.65
N TRP A 52 -18.64 -1.42 -4.15
CA TRP A 52 -17.38 -2.07 -4.52
C TRP A 52 -17.07 -1.86 -6.02
N GLN A 53 -15.96 -1.18 -6.30
CA GLN A 53 -15.45 -0.97 -7.65
C GLN A 53 -14.18 -1.81 -7.82
N PHE A 54 -14.08 -2.49 -8.96
CA PHE A 54 -12.92 -3.30 -9.29
C PHE A 54 -11.66 -2.42 -9.31
N PRO A 55 -10.55 -2.84 -8.68
CA PRO A 55 -9.33 -2.04 -8.69
C PRO A 55 -8.76 -1.95 -10.11
N THR A 56 -8.82 -0.77 -10.71
CA THR A 56 -8.15 -0.49 -11.97
C THR A 56 -6.66 -0.27 -11.71
N LEU A 57 -5.81 -1.10 -12.31
CA LEU A 57 -4.37 -0.91 -12.28
C LEU A 57 -3.99 0.18 -13.29
N ASP A 58 -3.26 1.21 -12.85
CA ASP A 58 -2.69 2.20 -13.75
C ASP A 58 -1.42 1.63 -14.40
N CYS A 59 -1.62 1.00 -15.57
CA CYS A 59 -0.54 0.42 -16.36
C CYS A 59 0.14 1.44 -17.29
N GLY A 60 -0.16 2.74 -17.16
CA GLY A 60 0.37 3.80 -18.02
C GLY A 60 -0.31 3.87 -19.39
N GLY A 61 -1.12 4.91 -19.60
CA GLY A 61 -1.54 5.41 -20.92
C GLY A 61 -2.55 4.56 -21.69
N ASP A 62 -3.67 5.19 -22.04
CA ASP A 62 -4.64 4.87 -23.10
C ASP A 62 -5.44 3.55 -23.07
N PHE A 63 -5.15 2.61 -22.18
CA PHE A 63 -5.92 1.36 -22.04
C PHE A 63 -6.93 1.37 -20.88
N LEU A 64 -7.63 2.48 -20.68
CA LEU A 64 -8.75 2.56 -19.73
C LEU A 64 -10.03 1.99 -20.36
N VAL A 65 -10.04 0.67 -20.57
CA VAL A 65 -11.23 -0.05 -20.99
C VAL A 65 -11.82 -0.76 -19.76
N ASP A 66 -13.13 -0.59 -19.55
CA ASP A 66 -13.85 -1.35 -18.54
C ASP A 66 -13.84 -2.84 -18.92
N PRO A 67 -13.24 -3.73 -18.10
CA PRO A 67 -13.21 -5.16 -18.40
C PRO A 67 -14.61 -5.77 -18.49
N ALA A 68 -15.63 -5.17 -17.85
CA ALA A 68 -17.02 -5.62 -17.99
C ALA A 68 -17.63 -5.34 -19.36
N LEU A 69 -17.07 -4.40 -20.12
CA LEU A 69 -17.49 -4.05 -21.48
C LEU A 69 -16.67 -4.76 -22.56
N THR A 70 -15.63 -5.52 -22.18
CA THR A 70 -14.74 -6.17 -23.14
C THR A 70 -15.15 -7.62 -23.36
N CYS A 71 -15.52 -7.99 -24.59
CA CYS A 71 -15.77 -9.37 -24.96
C CYS A 71 -14.54 -9.96 -25.67
N VAL A 72 -13.40 -9.99 -24.97
CA VAL A 72 -12.07 -10.34 -25.51
C VAL A 72 -12.07 -11.64 -26.31
N GLU A 73 -12.82 -12.64 -25.84
CA GLU A 73 -12.92 -13.93 -26.52
C GLU A 73 -13.71 -13.85 -27.83
N VAL A 74 -14.81 -13.10 -27.86
CA VAL A 74 -15.64 -12.92 -29.06
C VAL A 74 -14.87 -12.14 -30.13
N ASP A 75 -14.17 -11.09 -29.73
CA ASP A 75 -13.36 -10.27 -30.64
C ASP A 75 -12.19 -11.07 -31.22
N ALA A 76 -11.52 -11.90 -30.40
CA ALA A 76 -10.44 -12.76 -30.86
C ALA A 76 -10.93 -13.85 -31.84
N ILE A 77 -12.14 -14.39 -31.64
CA ILE A 77 -12.75 -15.37 -32.55
C ILE A 77 -13.12 -14.70 -33.87
N ALA A 78 -13.71 -13.51 -33.84
CA ALA A 78 -14.05 -12.74 -35.05
C ALA A 78 -12.81 -12.44 -35.90
N GLN A 79 -11.73 -11.98 -35.26
CA GLN A 79 -10.46 -11.71 -35.95
C GLN A 79 -9.79 -12.95 -36.56
N ARG A 80 -10.05 -14.14 -36.00
CA ARG A 80 -9.57 -15.41 -36.55
C ARG A 80 -10.36 -15.89 -37.76
N GLY A 81 -11.61 -15.45 -37.90
CA GLY A 81 -12.51 -15.84 -39.00
C GLY A 81 -12.30 -15.05 -40.30
N ASP A 82 -11.66 -13.88 -40.22
CA ASP A 82 -11.38 -12.99 -41.36
C ASP A 82 -9.96 -13.17 -41.96
N ALA A 83 -9.22 -14.21 -41.54
CA ALA A 83 -7.86 -14.54 -42.01
C ALA A 83 -7.82 -15.79 -42.90
#